data_AF-A0A3N5YNH6-F1
#
_entry.id   AF-A0A3N5YNH6-F1
#
_cell.length_a   1.000
_cell.length_b   1.000
_cell.length_c   1.000
_cell.angle_alpha   90.00
_cell.angle_beta   90.00
_cell.angle_gamma   90.00
#
_symmetry.space_group_name_H-M   'P 1'
#
loop_
_entity.id
_entity.type
_entity.pdbx_description
1 polymer ?
#
loop_
_entity_poly.entity_id
_entity_poly.type
_entity_poly.pdbx_seq_one_letter_code
_entity_poly.pdbx_strand_id
1 'polypeptide(L)'
;MPDWERYVRARLALSGLRPERERRIIRELAASLEDIYQDALRNGTTPEEAEQAAFSHIEDWERLSADLRSADPGGVEPRLDRLADRLLESPRDEPGKGTRPWNGLARDVLYSMRRLAASPGFTAVAVLILAIGIGTTAAMFNLVDTLLFRPLPVPRAQEIVRIFEDADDGFPDTCSYPTYLEMAAQRELFSVAAATIVGDEVTWIRDDGGTRPVSVDFAGSSYFRLVGLAPSLGRTFEPREDVT
;
A
#
# COMPACT_ATOMS: atom_id res chain seq x y z
N MET A 1 -42.52 22.14 -30.95
CA MET A 1 -41.71 21.19 -30.17
C MET A 1 -42.65 20.27 -29.42
N PRO A 2 -42.48 18.95 -29.55
CA PRO A 2 -43.28 17.96 -28.84
C PRO A 2 -43.04 18.01 -27.32
N ASP A 3 -44.08 17.72 -26.53
CA ASP A 3 -43.97 17.61 -25.07
C ASP A 3 -43.64 16.15 -24.68
N TRP A 4 -42.34 15.83 -24.70
CA TRP A 4 -41.85 14.48 -24.46
C TRP A 4 -42.07 13.99 -23.02
N GLU A 5 -42.04 14.87 -22.03
CA GLU A 5 -42.31 14.49 -20.63
C GLU A 5 -43.76 13.99 -20.46
N ARG A 6 -44.71 14.68 -21.11
CA ARG A 6 -46.11 14.25 -21.14
C ARG A 6 -46.30 12.94 -21.88
N TYR A 7 -45.58 12.76 -22.99
CA TYR A 7 -45.62 11.52 -23.79
C TYR A 7 -45.14 10.31 -22.99
N VAL A 8 -43.98 10.42 -22.33
CA VAL A 8 -43.42 9.35 -21.50
C VAL A 8 -44.33 9.05 -20.32
N ARG A 9 -44.86 10.07 -19.64
CA ARG A 9 -45.77 9.90 -18.50
C ARG A 9 -47.06 9.16 -18.87
N ALA A 10 -47.56 9.36 -20.09
CA ALA A 10 -48.78 8.69 -20.55
C ALA A 10 -48.59 7.19 -20.85
N ARG A 11 -47.35 6.74 -21.14
CA ARG A 11 -47.04 5.36 -21.54
C ARG A 11 -46.28 4.56 -20.48
N LEU A 12 -45.63 5.23 -19.54
CA LEU A 12 -44.82 4.60 -18.50
C LEU A 12 -45.64 4.38 -17.22
N ALA A 13 -46.01 3.12 -16.95
CA ALA A 13 -46.79 2.75 -15.76
C ALA A 13 -45.87 2.42 -14.57
N LEU A 14 -45.38 3.44 -13.86
CA LEU A 14 -44.44 3.29 -12.73
C LEU A 14 -45.12 3.17 -11.35
N SER A 15 -46.24 2.47 -11.25
CA SER A 15 -46.92 2.25 -9.97
C SER A 15 -46.02 1.44 -9.01
N GLY A 16 -45.52 2.10 -7.94
CA GLY A 16 -44.68 1.48 -6.91
C GLY A 16 -43.29 2.12 -6.69
N LEU A 17 -42.87 3.08 -7.52
CA LEU A 17 -41.58 3.79 -7.37
C LEU A 17 -41.69 5.06 -6.51
N ARG A 18 -40.56 5.52 -5.95
CA ARG A 18 -40.50 6.80 -5.21
C ARG A 18 -40.75 7.98 -6.16
N PRO A 19 -41.48 9.03 -5.74
CA PRO A 19 -41.82 10.17 -6.60
C PRO A 19 -40.61 10.91 -7.19
N GLU A 20 -39.49 11.00 -6.47
CA GLU A 20 -38.28 11.66 -6.96
C GLU A 20 -37.59 10.85 -8.06
N ARG A 21 -37.58 9.52 -7.93
CA ARG A 21 -36.98 8.61 -8.92
C ARG A 21 -37.82 8.55 -10.18
N GLU A 22 -39.14 8.47 -10.03
CA GLU A 22 -40.10 8.53 -11.13
C GLU A 22 -39.89 9.80 -11.98
N ARG A 23 -39.82 10.97 -11.32
CA ARG A 23 -39.53 12.24 -12.01
C ARG A 23 -38.20 12.24 -12.74
N ARG A 24 -37.17 11.60 -12.17
CA ARG A 24 -35.85 11.50 -12.81
C ARG A 24 -35.90 10.61 -14.06
N ILE A 25 -36.52 9.44 -13.95
CA ILE A 25 -36.66 8.50 -15.06
C ILE A 25 -37.47 9.13 -16.20
N ILE A 26 -38.59 9.78 -15.90
CA ILE A 26 -39.40 10.48 -16.89
C ILE A 26 -38.56 11.55 -17.60
N ARG A 27 -37.78 12.33 -16.86
CA ARG A 27 -36.92 13.39 -17.43
C ARG A 27 -35.82 12.82 -18.31
N GLU A 28 -35.14 11.76 -17.88
CA GLU A 28 -34.05 11.13 -18.64
C GLU A 28 -34.57 10.50 -19.94
N LEU A 29 -35.70 9.80 -19.88
CA LEU A 29 -36.34 9.24 -21.08
C LEU A 29 -36.84 10.35 -22.02
N ALA A 30 -37.42 11.42 -21.50
CA ALA A 30 -37.84 12.56 -22.32
C ALA A 30 -36.65 13.24 -23.00
N ALA A 31 -35.53 13.41 -22.27
CA ALA A 31 -34.30 13.97 -22.84
C ALA A 31 -33.70 13.05 -23.93
N SER A 32 -33.73 11.73 -23.73
CA SER A 32 -33.25 10.78 -24.73
C SER A 32 -34.10 10.80 -26.01
N LEU A 33 -35.42 10.94 -25.89
CA LEU A 33 -36.31 11.05 -27.05
C LEU A 33 -36.10 12.38 -27.80
N GLU A 34 -35.88 13.48 -27.08
CA GLU A 34 -35.52 14.77 -27.68
C GLU A 34 -34.18 14.68 -28.41
N ASP A 35 -33.18 13.99 -27.87
CA ASP A 35 -31.87 13.85 -28.51
C ASP A 35 -31.99 13.10 -29.85
N ILE A 36 -32.76 12.02 -29.88
CA ILE A 36 -33.05 11.25 -31.10
C ILE A 36 -33.80 12.10 -32.14
N TYR A 37 -34.77 12.90 -31.69
CA TYR A 37 -35.51 13.82 -32.55
C TYR A 37 -34.57 14.87 -33.18
N GLN A 38 -33.69 15.47 -32.38
CA GLN A 38 -32.72 16.45 -32.86
C GLN A 38 -31.69 15.85 -33.82
N ASP A 39 -31.23 14.64 -33.55
CA ASP A 39 -30.32 13.91 -34.44
C ASP A 39 -30.97 13.58 -35.78
N ALA A 40 -32.25 13.19 -35.78
CA ALA A 40 -33.00 12.95 -37.01
C ALA A 40 -33.16 14.25 -37.84
N LEU A 41 -33.47 15.37 -37.19
CA LEU A 41 -33.52 16.69 -37.85
C LEU A 41 -32.16 17.11 -38.43
N ARG A 42 -31.06 16.86 -37.72
CA ARG A 42 -29.70 17.13 -38.20
C ARG A 42 -29.34 16.32 -39.45
N ASN A 43 -29.90 15.12 -39.57
CA ASN A 43 -29.70 14.25 -40.72
C ASN A 43 -30.60 14.62 -41.93
N GLY A 44 -31.33 15.73 -41.86
CA GLY A 44 -32.10 16.28 -42.99
C GLY A 44 -33.45 15.62 -43.21
N THR A 45 -33.96 14.86 -42.23
CA THR A 45 -35.33 14.31 -42.29
C THR A 45 -36.38 15.38 -41.99
N THR A 46 -37.60 15.15 -42.45
CA THR A 46 -38.71 16.06 -42.16
C THR A 46 -39.08 15.99 -40.67
N PRO A 47 -39.64 17.06 -40.08
CA PRO A 47 -40.03 17.05 -38.67
C PRO A 47 -41.00 15.93 -38.30
N GLU A 48 -41.88 15.52 -39.22
CA GLU A 48 -42.84 14.42 -39.00
C GLU A 48 -42.15 13.06 -38.98
N GLU A 49 -41.17 12.83 -39.85
CA GLU A 49 -40.35 11.61 -39.85
C GLU A 49 -39.44 11.52 -38.62
N ALA A 50 -38.88 12.65 -38.18
CA ALA A 50 -38.08 12.74 -36.96
C ALA A 50 -38.91 12.44 -35.70
N GLU A 51 -40.13 12.95 -35.62
CA GLU A 51 -41.07 12.62 -34.54
C GLU A 51 -41.41 11.13 -34.54
N GLN A 52 -41.70 10.56 -35.71
CA GLN A 52 -42.03 9.15 -35.83
C GLN A 52 -40.86 8.24 -35.45
N ALA A 53 -39.62 8.60 -35.80
CA ALA A 53 -38.41 7.87 -35.42
C ALA A 53 -38.18 7.87 -33.90
N ALA A 54 -38.38 9.01 -33.25
CA ALA A 54 -38.31 9.10 -31.79
C ALA A 54 -39.42 8.27 -31.13
N PHE A 55 -40.66 8.34 -31.63
CA PHE A 55 -41.78 7.56 -31.08
C PHE A 55 -41.64 6.05 -31.27
N SER A 56 -40.99 5.58 -32.35
CA SER A 56 -40.75 4.15 -32.58
C SER A 56 -39.54 3.59 -31.84
N HIS A 57 -38.70 4.45 -31.24
CA HIS A 57 -37.46 3.98 -30.61
C HIS A 57 -37.71 3.06 -29.41
N ILE A 58 -38.80 3.30 -28.67
CA ILE A 58 -39.21 2.44 -27.55
C ILE A 58 -40.42 1.62 -28.00
N GLU A 59 -40.13 0.43 -28.52
CA GLU A 59 -41.15 -0.50 -29.04
C GLU A 59 -41.99 -1.14 -27.92
N ASP A 60 -41.40 -1.38 -26.74
CA ASP A 60 -42.03 -2.15 -25.65
C ASP A 60 -41.98 -1.43 -24.29
N TRP A 61 -43.00 -0.59 -24.05
CA TRP A 61 -43.15 0.19 -22.83
C TRP A 61 -43.49 -0.65 -21.60
N GLU A 62 -44.17 -1.78 -21.77
CA GLU A 62 -44.54 -2.67 -20.66
C GLU A 62 -43.33 -3.41 -20.13
N ARG A 63 -42.49 -3.93 -21.02
CA ARG A 63 -41.23 -4.58 -20.65
C ARG A 63 -40.27 -3.61 -19.96
N LEU A 64 -40.10 -2.41 -20.50
CA LEU A 64 -39.29 -1.37 -19.86
C LEU A 64 -39.81 -1.05 -18.45
N SER A 65 -41.14 -0.96 -18.28
CA SER A 65 -41.75 -0.72 -16.97
C SER A 65 -41.57 -1.91 -16.00
N ALA A 66 -41.52 -3.14 -16.50
CA ALA A 66 -41.26 -4.34 -15.69
C ALA A 66 -39.80 -4.43 -15.25
N ASP A 67 -38.86 -4.13 -16.15
CA ASP A 67 -37.41 -4.12 -15.87
C ASP A 67 -37.04 -3.01 -14.87
N LEU A 68 -37.65 -1.83 -15.01
CA LEU A 68 -37.46 -0.73 -14.05
C LEU A 68 -38.01 -1.05 -12.65
N ARG A 69 -39.04 -1.90 -12.56
CA ARG A 69 -39.59 -2.39 -11.28
C ARG A 69 -38.74 -3.50 -10.67
N SER A 70 -38.21 -4.41 -11.48
CA SER A 70 -37.39 -5.54 -11.02
C SER A 70 -35.99 -5.13 -10.59
N ALA A 71 -35.46 -4.04 -11.15
CA ALA A 71 -34.17 -3.47 -10.78
C ALA A 71 -34.15 -2.79 -9.39
N ASP A 72 -35.30 -2.60 -8.73
CA ASP A 72 -35.38 -2.00 -7.39
C ASP A 72 -36.39 -2.73 -6.48
N PRO A 73 -36.06 -3.94 -5.98
CA PRO A 73 -36.84 -4.59 -4.94
C PRO A 73 -36.48 -3.96 -3.59
N GLY A 74 -36.99 -2.75 -3.32
CA GLY A 74 -37.08 -2.21 -1.97
C GLY A 74 -35.79 -1.67 -1.34
N GLY A 75 -35.32 -0.51 -1.80
CA GLY A 75 -35.01 0.60 -0.89
C GLY A 75 -33.83 0.49 0.09
N VAL A 76 -32.96 -0.53 0.04
CA VAL A 76 -31.74 -0.57 0.87
C VAL A 76 -30.56 -0.06 0.06
N GLU A 77 -30.36 1.26 0.09
CA GLU A 77 -29.20 1.90 -0.54
C GLU A 77 -27.91 1.58 0.26
N PRO A 78 -26.89 0.95 -0.33
CA PRO A 78 -25.64 0.59 0.34
C PRO A 78 -24.91 1.83 0.89
N ARG A 79 -24.21 1.68 2.02
CA ARG A 79 -23.53 2.77 2.74
C ARG A 79 -22.56 3.59 1.88
N LEU A 80 -21.97 2.97 0.86
CA LEU A 80 -21.04 3.59 -0.08
C LEU A 80 -21.74 4.51 -1.10
N ASP A 81 -23.00 4.22 -1.45
CA ASP A 81 -23.76 5.02 -2.42
C ASP A 81 -24.14 6.38 -1.83
N ARG A 82 -24.52 6.43 -0.55
CA ARG A 82 -24.76 7.70 0.15
C ARG A 82 -23.51 8.56 0.30
N LEU A 83 -22.35 7.92 0.45
CA LEU A 83 -21.08 8.63 0.59
C LEU A 83 -20.60 9.15 -0.77
N ALA A 84 -20.80 8.36 -1.83
CA ALA A 84 -20.56 8.78 -3.20
C ALA A 84 -21.46 9.95 -3.61
N ASP A 85 -22.77 9.88 -3.35
CA ASP A 85 -23.69 10.98 -3.69
C ASP A 85 -23.32 12.29 -2.96
N ARG A 86 -22.95 12.21 -1.67
CA ARG A 86 -22.48 13.38 -0.90
C ARG A 86 -21.16 13.97 -1.37
N LEU A 87 -20.26 13.14 -1.91
CA LEU A 87 -18.96 13.60 -2.45
C LEU A 87 -19.07 14.06 -3.91
N LEU A 88 -20.09 13.58 -4.64
CA LEU A 88 -20.33 13.87 -6.05
C LEU A 88 -21.37 14.96 -6.30
N GLU A 89 -22.05 15.44 -5.26
CA GLU A 89 -22.70 16.76 -5.24
C GLU A 89 -21.64 17.89 -5.30
N SER A 90 -20.86 17.89 -6.37
CA SER A 90 -20.22 19.12 -6.85
C SER A 90 -21.32 19.99 -7.47
N PRO A 91 -21.33 21.32 -7.24
CA PRO A 91 -22.16 22.23 -8.01
C PRO A 91 -21.98 21.90 -9.49
N ARG A 92 -23.09 21.62 -10.18
CA ARG A 92 -23.10 21.30 -11.62
C ARG A 92 -22.17 22.29 -12.33
N ASP A 93 -21.15 21.77 -13.00
CA ASP A 93 -20.32 22.56 -13.89
C ASP A 93 -21.25 23.22 -14.91
N GLU A 94 -21.34 24.56 -14.85
CA GLU A 94 -22.00 25.34 -15.90
C GLU A 94 -21.28 25.05 -17.23
N PRO A 95 -22.02 24.76 -18.31
CA PRO A 95 -21.42 24.48 -19.61
C PRO A 95 -20.75 25.76 -20.14
N GLY A 96 -19.43 25.90 -19.95
CA GLY A 96 -18.67 27.02 -20.53
C GLY A 96 -17.34 27.43 -19.89
N LYS A 97 -16.92 26.88 -18.74
CA LYS A 97 -15.60 27.20 -18.15
C LYS A 97 -14.77 25.94 -17.92
N GLY A 98 -13.51 25.99 -18.36
CA GLY A 98 -12.59 24.86 -18.49
C GLY A 98 -12.69 23.85 -17.34
N THR A 99 -13.00 22.61 -17.70
CA THR A 99 -13.08 21.48 -16.79
C THR A 99 -11.76 21.35 -16.04
N ARG A 100 -11.79 21.61 -14.73
CA ARG A 100 -10.64 21.32 -13.86
C ARG A 100 -10.45 19.79 -13.86
N PRO A 101 -9.28 19.26 -14.24
CA PRO A 101 -9.07 17.80 -14.38
C PRO A 101 -9.30 17.03 -13.07
N TRP A 102 -9.30 17.74 -11.94
CA TRP A 102 -9.47 17.20 -10.60
C TRP A 102 -10.93 16.86 -10.25
N ASN A 103 -11.95 17.44 -10.90
CA ASN A 103 -13.36 17.12 -10.61
C ASN A 103 -13.74 15.71 -11.08
N GLY A 104 -13.09 15.18 -12.11
CA GLY A 104 -13.29 13.80 -12.60
C GLY A 104 -12.62 12.74 -11.73
N LEU A 105 -11.45 13.04 -11.17
CA LEU A 105 -10.64 12.09 -10.40
C LEU A 105 -11.38 11.51 -9.18
N ALA A 106 -12.09 12.32 -8.40
CA ALA A 106 -12.86 11.82 -7.26
C ALA A 106 -13.97 10.85 -7.68
N ARG A 107 -14.61 11.12 -8.82
CA ARG A 107 -15.66 10.31 -9.42
C ARG A 107 -15.11 8.99 -9.95
N ASP A 108 -13.94 9.04 -10.58
CA ASP A 108 -13.24 7.85 -11.09
C ASP A 108 -12.72 6.96 -9.95
N VAL A 109 -12.26 7.54 -8.84
CA VAL A 109 -11.83 6.79 -7.64
C VAL A 109 -13.03 6.12 -6.97
N LEU A 110 -14.13 6.84 -6.75
CA LEU A 110 -15.36 6.28 -6.18
C LEU A 110 -15.94 5.17 -7.08
N TYR A 111 -15.93 5.37 -8.39
CA TYR A 111 -16.38 4.38 -9.35
C TYR A 111 -15.50 3.12 -9.35
N SER A 112 -14.17 3.30 -9.32
CA SER A 112 -13.20 2.22 -9.18
C SER A 112 -13.40 1.44 -7.87
N MET A 113 -13.63 2.13 -6.75
CA MET A 113 -13.94 1.49 -5.46
C MET A 113 -15.25 0.68 -5.51
N ARG A 114 -16.29 1.18 -6.19
CA ARG A 114 -17.54 0.41 -6.41
C ARG A 114 -17.28 -0.85 -7.22
N ARG A 115 -16.47 -0.78 -8.28
CA ARG A 115 -16.08 -1.97 -9.07
C ARG A 115 -15.31 -3.00 -8.25
N LEU A 116 -14.39 -2.55 -7.40
CA LEU A 116 -13.63 -3.43 -6.52
C LEU A 116 -14.53 -4.11 -5.48
N ALA A 117 -15.50 -3.39 -4.91
CA ALA A 117 -16.47 -3.96 -3.97
C ALA A 117 -17.45 -4.95 -4.64
N ALA A 118 -17.77 -4.75 -5.92
CA ALA A 118 -18.63 -5.66 -6.69
C ALA A 118 -17.93 -6.97 -7.11
N SER A 119 -16.60 -7.04 -7.01
CA SER A 119 -15.80 -8.21 -7.41
C SER A 119 -14.85 -8.68 -6.30
N PRO A 120 -15.40 -9.10 -5.13
CA PRO A 120 -14.62 -9.32 -3.91
C PRO A 120 -13.51 -10.37 -4.05
N GLY A 121 -13.70 -11.42 -4.87
CA GLY A 121 -12.67 -12.44 -5.09
C GLY A 121 -11.44 -11.91 -5.84
N PHE A 122 -11.65 -11.16 -6.92
CA PHE A 122 -10.54 -10.54 -7.67
C PHE A 122 -9.81 -9.50 -6.82
N THR A 123 -10.57 -8.64 -6.13
CA THR A 123 -10.02 -7.60 -5.26
C THR A 123 -9.19 -8.21 -4.12
N ALA A 124 -9.64 -9.30 -3.50
CA ALA A 124 -8.89 -9.97 -2.45
C ALA A 124 -7.53 -10.49 -2.93
N VAL A 125 -7.50 -11.14 -4.10
CA VAL A 125 -6.24 -11.62 -4.70
C VAL A 125 -5.31 -10.46 -5.05
N ALA A 126 -5.83 -9.41 -5.68
CA ALA A 126 -5.06 -8.23 -6.03
C ALA A 126 -4.45 -7.54 -4.79
N VAL A 127 -5.24 -7.39 -3.73
CA VAL A 127 -4.77 -6.83 -2.44
C VAL A 127 -3.70 -7.72 -1.82
N LEU A 128 -3.85 -9.04 -1.86
CA LEU A 128 -2.87 -9.97 -1.30
C LEU A 128 -1.53 -9.88 -2.02
N ILE A 129 -1.55 -9.88 -3.36
CA ILE A 129 -0.34 -9.72 -4.18
C ILE A 129 0.35 -8.39 -3.87
N LEU A 130 -0.42 -7.31 -3.81
CA LEU A 130 0.11 -5.99 -3.50
C LEU A 130 0.70 -5.91 -2.09
N ALA A 131 0.01 -6.50 -1.11
CA ALA A 131 0.47 -6.56 0.28
C ALA A 131 1.78 -7.36 0.41
N ILE A 132 1.91 -8.48 -0.30
CA ILE A 132 3.15 -9.28 -0.31
C ILE A 132 4.28 -8.49 -0.96
N GLY A 133 4.05 -7.84 -2.10
CA GLY A 133 5.07 -7.05 -2.78
C GLY A 133 5.59 -5.91 -1.90
N ILE A 134 4.67 -5.09 -1.37
CA ILE A 134 5.02 -3.95 -0.50
C ILE A 134 5.68 -4.45 0.79
N GLY A 135 5.11 -5.47 1.42
CA GLY A 135 5.62 -6.03 2.68
C GLY A 135 7.01 -6.63 2.54
N THR A 136 7.28 -7.32 1.42
CA THR A 136 8.61 -7.90 1.15
C THR A 136 9.66 -6.81 0.99
N THR A 137 9.37 -5.77 0.19
CA THR A 137 10.30 -4.64 0.03
C THR A 137 10.55 -3.94 1.36
N ALA A 138 9.50 -3.63 2.14
CA ALA A 138 9.63 -3.01 3.44
C ALA A 138 10.40 -3.87 4.46
N ALA A 139 10.16 -5.19 4.47
CA ALA A 139 10.85 -6.13 5.35
C ALA A 139 12.34 -6.21 5.03
N MET A 140 12.71 -6.23 3.74
CA MET A 140 14.11 -6.25 3.33
C MET A 140 14.84 -4.97 3.76
N PHE A 141 14.22 -3.80 3.57
CA PHE A 141 14.79 -2.54 4.06
C PHE A 141 14.93 -2.52 5.57
N ASN A 142 13.94 -3.00 6.32
CA ASN A 142 14.00 -3.05 7.78
C ASN A 142 15.10 -4.02 8.28
N LEU A 143 15.29 -5.15 7.58
CA LEU A 143 16.37 -6.09 7.87
C LEU A 143 17.73 -5.43 7.65
N VAL A 144 17.92 -4.77 6.53
CA VAL A 144 19.16 -4.02 6.23
C VAL A 144 19.36 -2.90 7.25
N ASP A 145 18.34 -2.14 7.59
CA ASP A 145 18.43 -1.09 8.62
C ASP A 145 18.86 -1.66 9.98
N THR A 146 18.23 -2.75 10.41
CA THR A 146 18.53 -3.38 11.69
C THR A 146 19.93 -4.00 11.73
N LEU A 147 20.40 -4.58 10.63
CA LEU A 147 21.69 -5.27 10.58
C LEU A 147 22.87 -4.36 10.24
N LEU A 148 22.66 -3.34 9.40
CA LEU A 148 23.73 -2.50 8.86
C LEU A 148 23.75 -1.09 9.44
N PHE A 149 22.59 -0.50 9.72
CA PHE A 149 22.49 0.93 10.06
C PHE A 149 22.18 1.21 11.53
N ARG A 150 21.61 0.24 12.25
CA ARG A 150 21.35 0.39 13.67
C ARG A 150 22.70 0.41 14.42
N PRO A 151 23.03 1.51 15.13
CA PRO A 151 24.31 1.59 15.83
C PRO A 151 24.40 0.48 16.88
N LEU A 152 25.58 -0.12 17.03
CA LEU A 152 25.84 -1.12 18.07
C LEU A 152 25.43 -0.52 19.44
N PRO A 153 24.81 -1.32 20.33
CA PRO A 153 24.40 -0.86 21.66
C PRO A 153 25.61 -0.78 22.61
N VAL A 154 26.64 -0.05 22.21
CA VAL A 154 27.89 0.16 22.94
C VAL A 154 28.17 1.65 23.08
N PRO A 155 28.86 2.10 24.13
CA PRO A 155 29.23 3.50 24.29
C PRO A 155 30.06 3.97 23.10
N ARG A 156 29.73 5.14 22.55
CA ARG A 156 30.45 5.76 21.42
C ARG A 156 30.55 4.85 20.19
N ALA A 157 29.49 4.11 19.86
CA ALA A 157 29.45 3.20 18.70
C ALA A 157 29.94 3.84 17.38
N GLN A 158 29.72 5.14 17.19
CA GLN A 158 30.18 5.89 16.01
C GLN A 158 31.70 6.11 15.93
N GLU A 159 32.44 5.87 17.03
CA GLU A 159 33.90 5.97 17.10
C GLU A 159 34.58 4.59 16.98
N ILE A 160 33.80 3.51 16.89
CA ILE A 160 34.32 2.14 16.83
C ILE A 160 34.41 1.72 15.36
N VAL A 161 35.61 1.33 14.95
CA VAL A 161 35.87 0.76 13.62
C VAL A 161 36.35 -0.67 13.77
N ARG A 162 35.89 -1.53 12.86
CA ARG A 162 36.40 -2.91 12.74
C ARG A 162 37.39 -2.94 11.58
N ILE A 163 38.56 -3.49 11.85
CA ILE A 163 39.65 -3.62 10.88
C ILE A 163 39.67 -5.08 10.43
N PHE A 164 39.82 -5.27 9.13
CA PHE A 164 39.97 -6.56 8.49
C PHE A 164 41.20 -6.52 7.58
N GLU A 165 41.81 -7.67 7.33
CA GLU A 165 42.78 -7.85 6.25
C GLU A 165 42.03 -8.24 4.97
N ASP A 166 42.54 -7.83 3.81
CA ASP A 166 42.00 -8.28 2.52
C ASP A 166 42.44 -9.74 2.28
N ALA A 167 41.49 -10.66 2.08
CA ALA A 167 41.81 -11.98 1.54
C ALA A 167 41.79 -11.99 0.01
N ASP A 168 42.53 -12.96 -0.56
CA ASP A 168 42.62 -13.20 -2.01
C ASP A 168 41.26 -13.52 -2.66
N ASP A 169 40.27 -13.95 -1.88
CA ASP A 169 38.92 -14.28 -2.34
C ASP A 169 37.95 -13.07 -2.32
N GLY A 170 38.42 -11.90 -1.89
CA GLY A 170 37.64 -10.66 -1.82
C GLY A 170 36.71 -10.57 -0.60
N PHE A 171 36.80 -11.51 0.35
CA PHE A 171 36.11 -11.41 1.63
C PHE A 171 37.05 -10.83 2.72
N PRO A 172 36.53 -10.08 3.71
CA PRO A 172 37.35 -9.57 4.80
C PRO A 172 37.84 -10.74 5.68
N ASP A 173 39.16 -10.84 5.88
CA ASP A 173 39.78 -11.83 6.77
C ASP A 173 40.19 -11.20 8.11
N THR A 174 40.44 -12.07 9.07
CA THR A 174 40.84 -11.74 10.43
C THR A 174 42.26 -11.19 10.43
N CYS A 175 42.49 -10.05 11.09
CA CYS A 175 43.85 -9.52 11.20
C CYS A 175 44.77 -10.49 11.95
N SER A 176 46.00 -10.64 11.47
CA SER A 176 47.01 -11.42 12.16
C SER A 176 47.36 -10.78 13.52
N TYR A 177 47.73 -11.60 14.52
CA TYR A 177 48.08 -11.08 15.84
C TYR A 177 49.25 -10.06 15.82
N PRO A 178 50.33 -10.25 15.04
CA PRO A 178 51.35 -9.22 14.84
C PRO A 178 50.80 -7.90 14.28
N THR A 179 49.93 -7.96 13.26
CA THR A 179 49.27 -6.77 12.69
C THR A 179 48.49 -6.02 13.76
N TYR A 180 47.74 -6.76 14.59
CA TYR A 180 47.03 -6.18 15.74
C TYR A 180 47.96 -5.46 16.72
N LEU A 181 49.11 -6.05 17.05
CA LEU A 181 50.07 -5.41 17.97
C LEU A 181 50.63 -4.10 17.39
N GLU A 182 50.93 -4.07 16.10
CA GLU A 182 51.37 -2.86 15.41
C GLU A 182 50.29 -1.76 15.45
N MET A 183 49.04 -2.11 15.18
CA MET A 183 47.90 -1.19 15.26
C MET A 183 47.65 -0.71 16.70
N ALA A 184 47.73 -1.61 17.68
CA ALA A 184 47.56 -1.28 19.09
C ALA A 184 48.65 -0.34 19.62
N ALA A 185 49.84 -0.33 19.00
CA ALA A 185 50.90 0.63 19.31
C ALA A 185 50.60 2.06 18.79
N GLN A 186 49.69 2.23 17.83
CA GLN A 186 49.37 3.52 17.19
C GLN A 186 48.37 4.34 18.03
N ARG A 187 48.82 4.87 19.16
CA ARG A 187 48.00 5.66 20.11
C ARG A 187 47.47 6.99 19.57
N GLU A 188 48.07 7.53 18.52
CA GLU A 188 47.60 8.76 17.88
C GLU A 188 46.32 8.57 17.06
N LEU A 189 46.09 7.33 16.57
CA LEU A 189 44.95 6.97 15.75
C LEU A 189 43.85 6.29 16.56
N PHE A 190 44.22 5.45 17.54
CA PHE A 190 43.28 4.68 18.33
C PHE A 190 43.42 4.94 19.82
N SER A 191 42.31 5.31 20.47
CA SER A 191 42.27 5.47 21.92
C SER A 191 42.31 4.13 22.66
N VAL A 192 41.70 3.09 22.09
CA VAL A 192 41.71 1.70 22.57
C VAL A 192 41.71 0.79 21.35
N ALA A 193 42.66 -0.15 21.29
CA ALA A 193 42.65 -1.25 20.33
C ALA A 193 42.28 -2.55 21.07
N ALA A 194 41.37 -3.34 20.51
CA ALA A 194 40.96 -4.61 21.07
C ALA A 194 40.91 -5.70 19.98
N ALA A 195 41.34 -6.90 20.34
CA ALA A 195 41.21 -8.09 19.52
C ALA A 195 40.04 -8.93 20.02
N THR A 196 39.27 -9.48 19.08
CA THR A 196 38.23 -10.46 19.38
C THR A 196 38.09 -11.43 18.23
N ILE A 197 37.82 -12.70 18.55
CA ILE A 197 37.36 -13.70 17.60
C ILE A 197 35.91 -13.95 17.97
N VAL A 198 35.01 -13.45 17.12
CA VAL A 198 33.57 -13.65 17.25
C VAL A 198 33.22 -14.80 16.33
N GLY A 199 32.81 -15.91 16.91
CA GLY A 199 32.58 -17.14 16.17
C GLY A 199 31.94 -18.19 17.07
N ASP A 200 31.26 -19.15 16.46
CA ASP A 200 30.41 -20.17 17.10
C ASP A 200 31.24 -21.23 17.85
N GLU A 201 32.22 -20.79 18.64
CA GLU A 201 33.06 -21.66 19.43
C GLU A 201 32.26 -22.20 20.60
N VAL A 202 32.31 -23.52 20.74
CA VAL A 202 31.58 -24.24 21.78
C VAL A 202 32.59 -24.91 22.70
N THR A 203 32.56 -24.53 23.97
CA THR A 203 33.22 -25.28 25.03
C THR A 203 32.20 -26.05 25.85
N TRP A 204 32.67 -27.04 26.61
CA TRP A 204 31.82 -27.85 27.47
C TRP A 204 32.11 -27.51 28.93
N ILE A 205 31.12 -26.98 29.63
CA ILE A 205 31.22 -26.64 31.05
C ILE A 205 30.50 -27.73 31.84
N ARG A 206 31.12 -28.15 32.95
CA ARG A 206 30.52 -29.06 33.92
C ARG A 206 30.07 -28.25 35.14
N ASP A 207 28.79 -28.35 35.47
CA ASP A 207 28.22 -27.84 36.71
C ASP A 207 27.48 -28.96 37.46
N ASP A 208 26.83 -28.63 38.59
CA ASP A 208 26.09 -29.57 39.42
C ASP A 208 24.93 -30.26 38.66
N GLY A 209 24.48 -29.67 37.54
CA GLY A 209 23.44 -30.21 36.66
C GLY A 209 23.96 -31.06 35.51
N GLY A 210 25.28 -31.18 35.34
CA GLY A 210 25.92 -32.01 34.31
C GLY A 210 26.83 -31.23 33.37
N THR A 211 27.24 -31.87 32.27
CA THR A 211 28.05 -31.23 31.23
C THR A 211 27.13 -30.64 30.17
N ARG A 212 27.28 -29.35 29.87
CA ARG A 212 26.51 -28.66 28.82
C ARG A 212 27.42 -27.87 27.88
N PRO A 213 27.06 -27.77 26.58
CA PRO A 213 27.78 -26.93 25.64
C PRO A 213 27.47 -25.47 25.94
N VAL A 214 28.48 -24.61 25.78
CA VAL A 214 28.38 -23.16 25.99
C VAL A 214 29.15 -22.47 24.87
N SER A 215 28.48 -21.50 24.23
CA SER A 215 29.13 -20.62 23.26
C SER A 215 30.08 -19.67 24.01
N VAL A 216 31.32 -19.57 23.51
CA VAL A 216 32.36 -18.69 24.05
C VAL A 216 32.94 -17.85 22.94
N ASP A 217 33.24 -16.60 23.24
CA ASP A 217 34.01 -15.72 22.37
C ASP A 217 35.40 -15.53 22.97
N PHE A 218 36.42 -15.40 22.11
CA PHE A 218 37.73 -14.94 22.54
C PHE A 218 37.81 -13.42 22.44
N ALA A 219 38.31 -12.81 23.49
CA ALA A 219 38.47 -11.37 23.59
C ALA A 219 39.73 -11.03 24.36
N GLY A 220 40.50 -10.07 23.84
CA GLY A 220 41.65 -9.51 24.56
C GLY A 220 41.22 -8.64 25.74
N SER A 221 42.18 -8.34 26.61
CA SER A 221 41.97 -7.58 27.84
C SER A 221 41.33 -6.19 27.67
N SER A 222 41.57 -5.55 26.53
CA SER A 222 41.03 -4.22 26.20
C SER A 222 39.58 -4.25 25.69
N TYR A 223 39.06 -5.42 25.30
CA TYR A 223 37.73 -5.55 24.71
C TYR A 223 36.62 -5.01 25.61
N PHE A 224 36.56 -5.45 26.88
CA PHE A 224 35.53 -5.03 27.84
C PHE A 224 35.52 -3.52 28.08
N ARG A 225 36.70 -2.89 28.01
CA ARG A 225 36.86 -1.43 28.14
C ARG A 225 36.35 -0.69 26.91
N LEU A 226 36.57 -1.26 25.72
CA LEU A 226 36.07 -0.72 24.45
C LEU A 226 34.54 -0.76 24.41
N VAL A 227 33.93 -1.92 24.74
CA VAL A 227 32.47 -2.09 24.71
C VAL A 227 31.76 -1.54 25.95
N GLY A 228 32.51 -1.15 26.99
CA GLY A 228 31.98 -0.59 28.23
C GLY A 228 31.17 -1.56 29.07
N LEU A 229 31.46 -2.87 28.99
CA LEU A 229 30.77 -3.91 29.74
C LEU A 229 31.51 -4.22 31.05
N ALA A 230 30.74 -4.47 32.10
CA ALA A 230 31.24 -4.99 33.38
C ALA A 230 31.00 -6.51 33.46
N PRO A 231 31.94 -7.29 34.02
CA PRO A 231 31.76 -8.72 34.20
C PRO A 231 30.62 -8.97 35.19
N SER A 232 29.72 -9.90 34.86
CA SER A 232 28.65 -10.34 35.77
C SER A 232 29.19 -11.19 36.93
N LEU A 233 30.32 -11.85 36.71
CA LEU A 233 31.02 -12.67 37.70
C LEU A 233 32.54 -12.47 37.56
N GLY A 234 33.24 -12.32 38.68
CA GLY A 234 34.71 -12.25 38.70
C GLY A 234 35.28 -10.91 38.22
N ARG A 235 36.38 -10.97 37.46
CA ARG A 235 37.11 -9.81 36.92
C ARG A 235 37.33 -9.97 35.42
N THR A 236 37.60 -8.87 34.72
CA THR A 236 38.06 -8.89 33.34
C THR A 236 39.52 -9.37 33.24
N PHE A 237 39.97 -9.68 32.02
CA PHE A 237 41.36 -10.05 31.76
C PHE A 237 42.32 -8.88 32.01
N GLU A 238 43.53 -9.21 32.45
CA GLU A 238 44.65 -8.29 32.57
C GLU A 238 45.51 -8.31 31.29
N PRO A 239 46.20 -7.22 30.93
CA PRO A 239 47.01 -7.17 29.70
C PRO A 239 48.09 -8.26 29.57
N ARG A 240 48.59 -8.75 30.70
CA ARG A 240 49.58 -9.86 30.73
C ARG A 240 48.98 -11.21 30.33
N GLU A 241 47.66 -11.33 30.32
CA GLU A 241 46.92 -12.57 30.06
C GLU A 241 46.62 -12.75 28.56
N ASP A 242 46.89 -11.73 27.74
CA ASP A 242 46.67 -11.75 26.27
C ASP A 242 47.71 -12.59 25.49
N VAL A 243 48.79 -13.04 26.13
CA VAL A 243 49.97 -13.66 25.47
C VAL A 243 50.15 -15.14 25.83
N THR A 244 49.11 -15.80 26.33
CA THR A 244 49.16 -17.21 26.77
C THR A 244 48.53 -18.12 25.72
#